data_AF-A0A7Y2XP44-F1
#
_entry.id   AF-A0A7Y2XP44-F1
#
_cell.length_a   1.000
_cell.length_b   1.000
_cell.length_c   1.000
_cell.angle_alpha   90.00
_cell.angle_beta   90.00
_cell.angle_gamma   90.00
#
_symmetry.space_group_name_H-M   'P 1'
#
loop_
_entity.id
_entity.type
_entity.pdbx_description
1 polymer ?
#
loop_
_entity_poly.entity_id
_entity_poly.type
_entity_poly.pdbx_seq_one_letter_code
_entity_poly.pdbx_strand_id
1 'polypeptide(L)'
;VVQRYVTTSDEKAARKSLWITMWMSVFGSLVFFGLGAAIYAFYKTQPELLNPAMEKTDGILPFYIVQQLPVGISGLIIAAIFAASQSTISSSLNSSATAYIKDFDTRLFRPNRNDKTYLRAAQLAVVLIGILGTVVAIVMAKSDIEGAFKMFNKIVGLTAGSLGGLFALGIFTRKANGSAALVAAFAGSVTVVTLFLIDAPVTGLLYAFIGFTTCFIVGFILGCFLPPDAAQVKGLSLTTKDD
;
A
#
# COMPACT_ATOMS: atom_id res chain seq x y z
N VAL A 1 -0.44 -5.92 -6.31
CA VAL A 1 -1.75 -6.04 -7.01
C VAL A 1 -1.61 -5.97 -8.52
N VAL A 2 -0.90 -4.98 -9.07
CA VAL A 2 -0.71 -4.84 -10.54
C VAL A 2 -0.20 -6.11 -11.23
N GLN A 3 0.73 -6.83 -10.60
CA GLN A 3 1.26 -8.11 -11.12
C GLN A 3 0.17 -9.17 -11.38
N ARG A 4 -0.97 -9.13 -10.67
CA ARG A 4 -2.05 -10.10 -10.86
C ARG A 4 -2.87 -9.85 -12.13
N TYR A 5 -2.84 -8.63 -12.68
CA TYR A 5 -3.55 -8.30 -13.92
C TYR A 5 -2.78 -8.75 -15.17
N VAL A 6 -1.46 -8.92 -15.06
CA VAL A 6 -0.63 -9.42 -16.18
C VAL A 6 -0.53 -10.94 -16.22
N THR A 7 -1.11 -11.63 -15.24
CA THR A 7 -1.17 -13.11 -15.19
C THR A 7 -2.53 -13.66 -15.63
N THR A 8 -3.50 -12.81 -15.97
CA THR A 8 -4.79 -13.25 -16.51
C THR A 8 -4.68 -13.59 -18.00
N SER A 9 -5.56 -14.48 -18.48
CA SER A 9 -5.57 -14.94 -19.87
C SER A 9 -5.76 -13.82 -20.90
N ASP A 10 -6.54 -12.80 -20.54
CA ASP A 10 -6.95 -11.71 -21.44
C ASP A 10 -7.43 -10.49 -20.65
N GLU A 11 -7.67 -9.37 -21.36
CA GLU A 11 -8.13 -8.12 -20.77
C GLU A 11 -9.53 -8.24 -20.11
N LYS A 12 -10.42 -9.08 -20.65
CA LYS A 12 -11.77 -9.27 -20.08
C LYS A 12 -11.67 -9.95 -18.72
N ALA A 13 -10.78 -10.93 -18.58
CA ALA A 13 -10.47 -11.59 -17.31
C ALA A 13 -9.84 -10.61 -16.30
N ALA A 14 -8.90 -9.77 -16.74
CA ALA A 14 -8.34 -8.70 -15.90
C ALA A 14 -9.43 -7.73 -15.40
N ARG A 15 -10.32 -7.28 -16.29
CA ARG A 15 -11.46 -6.40 -15.97
C ARG A 15 -12.43 -7.05 -14.98
N LYS A 16 -12.75 -8.34 -15.19
CA LYS A 16 -13.60 -9.09 -14.26
C LYS A 16 -12.96 -9.19 -12.87
N SER A 17 -11.64 -9.44 -12.81
CA SER A 17 -10.88 -9.49 -11.55
C SER A 17 -10.94 -8.15 -10.79
N LEU A 18 -10.85 -7.02 -11.50
CA LEU A 18 -11.03 -5.68 -10.93
C LEU A 18 -12.41 -5.52 -10.27
N TRP A 19 -13.49 -5.87 -10.97
CA TRP A 19 -14.85 -5.79 -10.43
C TRP A 19 -15.07 -6.68 -9.21
N ILE A 20 -14.57 -7.92 -9.26
CA ILE A 20 -14.64 -8.85 -8.12
C ILE A 20 -13.90 -8.25 -6.93
N THR A 21 -12.69 -7.73 -7.14
CA THR A 21 -11.89 -7.09 -6.08
C THR A 21 -12.65 -5.92 -5.46
N MET A 22 -13.23 -5.04 -6.28
CA MET A 22 -14.00 -3.89 -5.81
C MET A 22 -15.18 -4.30 -4.94
N TRP A 23 -16.02 -5.23 -5.40
CA TRP A 23 -17.19 -5.69 -4.64
C TRP A 23 -16.81 -6.44 -3.37
N MET A 24 -15.80 -7.30 -3.42
CA MET A 24 -15.27 -7.99 -2.25
C MET A 24 -14.71 -7.00 -1.22
N SER A 25 -14.05 -5.92 -1.66
CA SER A 25 -13.57 -4.87 -0.77
C SER A 25 -14.73 -4.13 -0.09
N VAL A 26 -15.75 -3.71 -0.84
CA VAL A 26 -16.93 -3.03 -0.27
C VAL A 26 -17.63 -3.93 0.76
N PHE A 27 -17.91 -5.18 0.39
CA PHE A 27 -18.55 -6.14 1.28
C PHE A 27 -17.69 -6.42 2.52
N GLY A 28 -16.39 -6.67 2.34
CA GLY A 28 -15.46 -6.89 3.43
C GLY A 28 -15.41 -5.71 4.39
N SER A 29 -15.34 -4.48 3.87
CA SER A 29 -15.37 -3.27 4.69
C SER A 29 -16.66 -3.18 5.52
N LEU A 30 -17.83 -3.43 4.93
CA LEU A 30 -19.10 -3.43 5.67
C LEU A 30 -19.09 -4.43 6.83
N VAL A 31 -18.57 -5.64 6.59
CA VAL A 31 -18.45 -6.67 7.63
C VAL A 31 -17.51 -6.22 8.75
N PHE A 32 -16.30 -5.73 8.44
CA PHE A 32 -15.33 -5.35 9.46
C PHE A 32 -15.74 -4.10 10.26
N PHE A 33 -16.28 -3.07 9.60
CA PHE A 33 -16.79 -1.88 10.30
C PHE A 33 -18.05 -2.20 11.11
N GLY A 34 -18.96 -3.02 10.56
CA GLY A 34 -20.14 -3.49 11.27
C GLY A 34 -19.77 -4.31 12.51
N LEU A 35 -18.79 -5.19 12.41
CA LEU A 35 -18.26 -5.95 13.54
C LEU A 35 -17.66 -5.03 14.61
N GLY A 36 -16.87 -4.03 14.22
CA GLY A 36 -16.32 -3.04 15.14
C GLY A 36 -17.41 -2.27 15.88
N ALA A 37 -18.46 -1.83 15.18
CA ALA A 37 -19.61 -1.16 15.78
C ALA A 37 -20.40 -2.07 16.75
N ALA A 38 -20.59 -3.34 16.38
CA ALA A 38 -21.27 -4.32 17.23
C ALA A 38 -20.50 -4.60 18.52
N ILE A 39 -19.18 -4.79 18.43
CA ILE A 39 -18.31 -5.01 19.61
C ILE A 39 -18.29 -3.76 20.50
N TYR A 40 -18.23 -2.57 19.89
CA TYR A 40 -18.34 -1.31 20.64
C TYR A 40 -19.67 -1.22 21.42
N ALA A 41 -20.79 -1.52 20.76
CA ALA A 41 -22.10 -1.51 21.41
C ALA A 41 -22.19 -2.55 22.54
N PHE A 42 -21.64 -3.75 22.33
CA PHE A 42 -21.59 -4.82 23.33
C PHE A 42 -20.89 -4.37 24.62
N TYR A 43 -19.63 -3.89 24.52
CA TYR A 43 -18.89 -3.44 25.70
C TYR A 43 -19.42 -2.13 26.31
N LYS A 44 -20.17 -1.34 25.55
CA LYS A 44 -20.88 -0.18 26.10
C LYS A 44 -22.04 -0.60 27.02
N THR A 45 -22.70 -1.72 26.72
CA THR A 45 -23.78 -2.27 27.56
C THR A 45 -23.28 -3.13 28.71
N GLN A 46 -22.09 -3.72 28.57
CA GLN A 46 -21.47 -4.63 29.55
C GLN A 46 -20.01 -4.20 29.79
N PRO A 47 -19.77 -3.02 30.40
CA PRO A 47 -18.44 -2.47 30.59
C PRO A 47 -17.56 -3.34 31.50
N GLU A 48 -18.15 -4.10 32.42
CA GLU A 48 -17.47 -5.02 33.34
C GLU A 48 -16.79 -6.21 32.64
N LEU A 49 -17.19 -6.53 31.41
CA LEU A 49 -16.59 -7.61 30.63
C LEU A 49 -15.33 -7.17 29.87
N LEU A 50 -15.07 -5.86 29.78
CA LEU A 50 -13.86 -5.35 29.15
C LEU A 50 -12.71 -5.35 30.15
N ASN A 51 -11.52 -5.79 29.74
CA ASN A 51 -10.35 -5.72 30.60
C ASN A 51 -9.99 -4.23 30.88
N PRO A 52 -10.06 -3.77 32.14
CA PRO A 52 -9.79 -2.37 32.49
C PRO A 52 -8.32 -1.98 32.27
N ALA A 53 -7.40 -2.94 32.19
CA ALA A 53 -5.99 -2.71 31.89
C ALA A 53 -5.69 -2.65 30.38
N MET A 54 -6.70 -2.72 29.51
CA MET A 54 -6.51 -2.66 28.07
C MET A 54 -6.34 -1.22 27.59
N GLU A 55 -5.08 -0.84 27.31
CA GLU A 55 -4.76 0.51 26.82
C GLU A 55 -5.00 0.67 25.32
N LYS A 56 -4.77 -0.38 24.52
CA LYS A 56 -4.81 -0.32 23.04
C LYS A 56 -6.10 -0.88 22.46
N THR A 57 -6.78 -0.09 21.64
CA THR A 57 -8.03 -0.46 20.95
C THR A 57 -7.87 -1.60 19.94
N ASP A 58 -6.67 -1.76 19.35
CA ASP A 58 -6.36 -2.85 18.42
C ASP A 58 -6.53 -4.26 19.04
N GLY A 59 -6.43 -4.37 20.37
CA GLY A 59 -6.58 -5.63 21.10
C GLY A 59 -8.02 -6.07 21.36
N ILE A 60 -9.00 -5.19 21.15
CA ILE A 60 -10.40 -5.43 21.54
C ILE A 60 -11.01 -6.61 20.77
N LEU A 61 -10.78 -6.69 19.46
CA LEU A 61 -11.36 -7.75 18.62
C LEU A 61 -10.81 -9.14 18.99
N PRO A 62 -9.46 -9.36 19.06
CA PRO A 62 -8.92 -10.62 19.54
C PRO A 62 -9.40 -10.99 20.94
N PHE A 63 -9.50 -10.01 21.85
CA PHE A 63 -10.00 -10.23 23.20
C PHE A 63 -11.46 -10.70 23.21
N TYR A 64 -12.32 -10.07 22.42
CA TYR A 64 -13.71 -10.49 22.25
C TYR A 64 -13.81 -11.93 21.71
N ILE A 65 -13.02 -12.28 20.69
CA ILE A 65 -13.01 -13.63 20.09
C ILE A 65 -12.63 -14.69 21.14
N VAL A 66 -11.64 -14.42 21.98
CA VAL A 66 -11.17 -15.39 22.97
C VAL A 66 -12.14 -15.51 24.16
N GLN A 67 -12.72 -14.40 24.61
CA GLN A 67 -13.56 -14.38 25.81
C GLN A 67 -15.02 -14.74 25.57
N GLN A 68 -15.57 -14.39 24.41
CA GLN A 68 -17.02 -14.43 24.18
C GLN A 68 -17.47 -15.52 23.20
N LEU A 69 -16.53 -16.16 22.49
CA LEU A 69 -16.87 -17.20 21.52
C LEU A 69 -16.53 -18.61 22.05
N PRO A 70 -17.28 -19.65 21.62
CA PRO A 70 -17.00 -21.01 22.02
C PRO A 70 -15.62 -21.50 21.57
N VAL A 71 -15.04 -22.40 22.38
CA VAL A 71 -13.84 -23.16 22.02
C VAL A 71 -14.04 -23.85 20.66
N GLY A 72 -13.00 -23.89 19.85
CA GLY A 72 -13.06 -24.34 18.46
C GLY A 72 -13.38 -23.21 17.49
N ILE A 73 -14.47 -22.46 17.71
CA ILE A 73 -14.81 -21.30 16.86
C ILE A 73 -13.77 -20.19 17.02
N SER A 74 -13.39 -19.86 18.27
CA SER A 74 -12.33 -18.88 18.53
C SER A 74 -11.03 -19.28 17.84
N GLY A 75 -10.66 -20.56 17.93
CA GLY A 75 -9.46 -21.10 17.27
C GLY A 75 -9.50 -20.97 15.75
N LEU A 76 -10.65 -21.29 15.15
CA LEU A 76 -10.86 -21.17 13.70
C LEU A 76 -10.73 -19.73 13.23
N ILE A 77 -11.32 -18.77 13.97
CA ILE A 77 -11.26 -17.34 13.62
C ILE A 77 -9.83 -16.81 13.74
N ILE A 78 -9.13 -17.15 14.84
CA ILE A 78 -7.72 -16.75 15.01
C ILE A 78 -6.87 -17.33 13.87
N ALA A 79 -7.07 -18.60 13.50
CA ALA A 79 -6.38 -19.21 12.36
C ALA A 79 -6.68 -18.47 11.04
N ALA A 80 -7.93 -18.08 10.80
CA ALA A 80 -8.33 -17.30 9.63
C ALA A 80 -7.65 -15.91 9.58
N ILE A 81 -7.52 -15.22 10.73
CA ILE A 81 -6.81 -13.93 10.83
C ILE A 81 -5.33 -14.10 10.48
N PHE A 82 -4.67 -15.16 10.99
CA PHE A 82 -3.29 -15.46 10.63
C PHE A 82 -3.15 -15.80 9.15
N ALA A 83 -4.04 -16.62 8.59
CA ALA A 83 -4.02 -16.97 7.17
C ALA A 83 -4.19 -15.73 6.26
N ALA A 84 -5.12 -14.84 6.59
CA ALA A 84 -5.34 -13.58 5.86
C ALA A 84 -4.11 -12.65 5.94
N SER A 85 -3.51 -12.52 7.12
CA SER A 85 -2.31 -11.72 7.34
C SER A 85 -1.12 -12.27 6.55
N GLN A 86 -0.90 -13.59 6.59
CA GLN A 86 0.17 -14.28 5.87
C GLN A 86 0.02 -14.15 4.35
N SER A 87 -1.21 -14.22 3.82
CA SER A 87 -1.47 -14.02 2.38
C SER A 87 -1.02 -12.63 1.91
N THR A 88 -1.28 -11.61 2.72
CA THR A 88 -0.87 -10.22 2.45
C THR A 88 0.64 -10.06 2.56
N ILE A 89 1.25 -10.56 3.64
CA ILE A 89 2.71 -10.51 3.85
C ILE A 89 3.44 -11.21 2.70
N SER A 90 3.03 -12.42 2.32
CA SER A 90 3.63 -13.18 1.22
C SER A 90 3.56 -12.41 -0.10
N SER A 91 2.40 -11.83 -0.42
CA SER A 91 2.21 -11.03 -1.62
C SER A 91 3.10 -9.77 -1.65
N SER A 92 3.24 -9.09 -0.51
CA SER A 92 4.10 -7.91 -0.37
C SER A 92 5.58 -8.25 -0.49
N LEU A 93 6.04 -9.32 0.19
CA LEU A 93 7.42 -9.79 0.10
C LEU A 93 7.79 -10.19 -1.34
N ASN A 94 6.91 -10.92 -2.02
CA ASN A 94 7.13 -11.31 -3.42
C ASN A 94 7.19 -10.09 -4.35
N SER A 95 6.28 -9.12 -4.16
CA SER A 95 6.25 -7.90 -4.99
C SER A 95 7.53 -7.07 -4.80
N SER A 96 7.97 -6.87 -3.56
CA SER A 96 9.17 -6.11 -3.24
C SER A 96 10.45 -6.80 -3.74
N ALA A 97 10.55 -8.13 -3.59
CA ALA A 97 11.66 -8.89 -4.15
C ALA A 97 11.68 -8.81 -5.67
N THR A 98 10.52 -8.89 -6.33
CA THR A 98 10.44 -8.75 -7.79
C THR A 98 10.87 -7.36 -8.25
N ALA A 99 10.41 -6.30 -7.58
CA ALA A 99 10.83 -4.93 -7.86
C ALA A 99 12.35 -4.75 -7.67
N TYR A 100 12.91 -5.26 -6.57
CA TYR A 100 14.36 -5.26 -6.37
C TYR A 100 15.10 -5.93 -7.53
N ILE A 101 14.65 -7.11 -7.97
CA ILE A 101 15.31 -7.85 -9.04
C ILE A 101 15.17 -7.15 -10.39
N LYS A 102 13.96 -6.71 -10.76
CA LYS A 102 13.70 -6.11 -12.07
C LYS A 102 14.21 -4.68 -12.20
N ASP A 103 14.12 -3.89 -11.14
CA ASP A 103 14.42 -2.46 -11.22
C ASP A 103 15.87 -2.16 -10.87
N PHE A 104 16.49 -2.97 -10.00
CA PHE A 104 17.86 -2.74 -9.52
C PHE A 104 18.83 -3.83 -9.95
N ASP A 105 18.56 -5.10 -9.63
CA ASP A 105 19.54 -6.15 -9.84
C ASP A 105 19.83 -6.40 -11.33
N THR A 106 18.78 -6.69 -12.10
CA THR A 106 18.88 -6.96 -13.54
C THR A 106 19.28 -5.72 -14.35
N ARG A 107 18.89 -4.52 -13.88
CA ARG A 107 19.08 -3.27 -14.63
C ARG A 107 20.37 -2.53 -14.28
N LEU A 108 20.77 -2.49 -13.01
CA LEU A 108 21.85 -1.63 -12.51
C LEU A 108 23.05 -2.43 -11.98
N PHE A 109 22.83 -3.49 -11.20
CA PHE A 109 23.92 -4.15 -10.47
C PHE A 109 24.56 -5.32 -11.22
N ARG A 110 23.74 -6.23 -11.76
CA ARG A 110 24.19 -7.47 -12.38
C ARG A 110 23.37 -7.75 -13.65
N PRO A 111 23.56 -6.99 -14.74
CA PRO A 111 22.88 -7.24 -16.00
C PRO A 111 23.29 -8.58 -16.63
N ASN A 112 22.40 -9.17 -17.43
CA ASN A 112 22.62 -10.39 -18.23
C ASN A 112 23.07 -11.62 -17.43
N ARG A 113 22.58 -11.80 -16.19
CA ARG A 113 22.77 -13.04 -15.44
C ARG A 113 21.72 -14.08 -15.81
N ASN A 114 21.97 -15.32 -15.43
CA ASN A 114 21.01 -16.40 -15.64
C ASN A 114 19.85 -16.31 -14.64
N ASP A 115 18.71 -16.91 -14.99
CA ASP A 115 17.50 -16.89 -14.16
C ASP A 115 17.71 -17.54 -12.79
N LYS A 116 18.59 -18.55 -12.70
CA LYS A 116 18.92 -19.21 -11.43
C LYS A 116 19.57 -18.23 -10.44
N THR A 117 20.44 -17.34 -10.92
CA THR A 117 21.08 -16.30 -10.10
C THR A 117 20.04 -15.28 -9.63
N TYR A 118 19.16 -14.81 -10.52
CA TYR A 118 18.11 -13.87 -10.15
C TYR A 118 17.09 -14.48 -9.18
N LEU A 119 16.75 -15.76 -9.34
CA LEU A 119 15.86 -16.45 -8.41
C LEU A 119 16.46 -16.55 -7.01
N ARG A 120 17.76 -16.91 -6.89
CA ARG A 120 18.46 -16.93 -5.60
C ARG A 120 18.53 -15.55 -4.95
N ALA A 121 18.80 -14.52 -5.76
CA ALA A 121 18.80 -13.14 -5.28
C ALA A 121 17.40 -12.70 -4.81
N ALA A 122 16.34 -13.09 -5.51
CA ALA A 122 14.95 -12.82 -5.11
C ALA A 122 14.62 -13.50 -3.77
N GLN A 123 14.99 -14.76 -3.60
CA GLN A 123 14.80 -15.51 -2.36
C GLN A 123 15.54 -14.84 -1.19
N LEU A 124 16.78 -14.39 -1.40
CA LEU A 124 17.53 -13.65 -0.39
C LEU A 124 16.86 -12.30 -0.06
N ALA A 125 16.38 -11.58 -1.06
CA ALA A 125 15.65 -10.32 -0.86
C ALA A 125 14.38 -10.53 -0.03
N VAL A 126 13.61 -11.60 -0.27
CA VAL A 126 12.44 -11.97 0.54
C VAL A 126 12.82 -12.15 2.02
N VAL A 127 13.90 -12.89 2.30
CA VAL A 127 14.37 -13.12 3.67
C VAL A 127 14.79 -11.80 4.33
N LEU A 128 15.59 -10.98 3.65
CA LEU A 128 16.09 -9.71 4.20
C LEU A 128 14.95 -8.72 4.48
N ILE A 129 14.02 -8.56 3.53
CA ILE A 129 12.85 -7.68 3.70
C ILE A 129 11.94 -8.22 4.81
N GLY A 130 11.77 -9.54 4.92
CA GLY A 130 11.01 -10.17 5.99
C GLY A 130 11.61 -9.92 7.38
N ILE A 131 12.93 -10.02 7.52
CA ILE A 131 13.65 -9.71 8.76
C ILE A 131 13.48 -8.23 9.11
N LEU A 132 13.72 -7.33 8.16
CA LEU A 132 13.55 -5.88 8.37
C LEU A 132 12.11 -5.53 8.76
N GLY A 133 11.12 -6.08 8.07
CA GLY A 133 9.71 -5.90 8.39
C GLY A 133 9.35 -6.41 9.79
N THR A 134 9.92 -7.54 10.21
CA THR A 134 9.74 -8.09 11.57
C THR A 134 10.35 -7.18 12.62
N VAL A 135 11.56 -6.65 12.39
CA VAL A 135 12.20 -5.68 13.30
C VAL A 135 11.35 -4.43 13.45
N VAL A 136 10.89 -3.85 12.33
CA VAL A 136 9.99 -2.68 12.36
C VAL A 136 8.69 -2.99 13.09
N ALA A 137 8.09 -4.17 12.88
CA ALA A 137 6.88 -4.58 13.59
C ALA A 137 7.10 -4.68 15.11
N ILE A 138 8.24 -5.22 15.56
CA ILE A 138 8.59 -5.30 16.99
C ILE A 138 8.76 -3.90 17.58
N VAL A 139 9.43 -2.98 16.86
CA VAL A 139 9.57 -1.59 17.29
C VAL A 139 8.20 -0.94 17.43
N MET A 140 7.35 -1.05 16.41
CA MET A 140 5.99 -0.49 16.43
C MET A 140 5.13 -1.05 17.56
N ALA A 141 5.24 -2.35 17.87
CA ALA A 141 4.50 -2.98 18.96
C ALA A 141 4.85 -2.39 20.34
N LYS A 142 6.13 -2.01 20.53
CA LYS A 142 6.64 -1.39 21.75
C LYS A 142 6.48 0.13 21.79
N SER A 143 6.25 0.77 20.65
CA SER A 143 5.98 2.20 20.56
C SER A 143 4.56 2.55 20.99
N ASP A 144 4.39 3.79 21.43
CA ASP A 144 3.09 4.39 21.75
C ASP A 144 2.41 4.90 20.47
N ILE A 145 2.02 3.97 19.60
CA ILE A 145 1.22 4.28 18.43
C ILE A 145 -0.25 4.36 18.83
N GLU A 146 -0.98 5.37 18.36
CA GLU A 146 -2.42 5.52 18.62
C GLU A 146 -3.26 4.31 18.14
N GLY A 147 -2.75 3.60 17.13
CA GLY A 147 -3.37 2.40 16.57
C GLY A 147 -2.77 2.02 15.24
N ALA A 148 -2.76 0.72 14.95
CA ALA A 148 -2.16 0.16 13.75
C ALA A 148 -2.79 0.72 12.46
N PHE A 149 -4.12 0.90 12.45
CA PHE A 149 -4.83 1.44 11.27
C PHE A 149 -4.47 2.90 10.98
N LYS A 150 -4.38 3.75 12.02
CA LYS A 150 -3.96 5.16 11.84
C LYS A 150 -2.51 5.25 11.37
N MET A 151 -1.63 4.45 11.97
CA MET A 151 -0.22 4.40 11.57
C MET A 151 -0.06 3.89 10.13
N PHE A 152 -0.82 2.88 9.73
CA PHE A 152 -0.87 2.41 8.35
C PHE A 152 -1.29 3.53 7.38
N ASN A 153 -2.41 4.21 7.65
CA ASN A 153 -2.86 5.32 6.81
C ASN A 153 -1.86 6.47 6.74
N LYS A 154 -1.13 6.73 7.84
CA LYS A 154 -0.05 7.72 7.87
C LYS A 154 1.10 7.32 6.94
N ILE A 155 1.60 6.09 7.05
CA ILE A 155 2.69 5.59 6.18
C ILE A 155 2.26 5.61 4.70
N VAL A 156 1.05 5.12 4.40
CA VAL A 156 0.49 5.14 3.03
C VAL A 156 0.35 6.59 2.54
N GLY A 157 -0.16 7.47 3.39
CA GLY A 157 -0.26 8.92 3.13
C GLY A 157 1.06 9.54 2.69
N LEU A 158 2.13 9.23 3.42
CA LEU A 158 3.46 9.81 3.20
C LEU A 158 4.15 9.29 1.93
N THR A 159 3.81 8.08 1.47
CA THR A 159 4.60 7.38 0.43
C THR A 159 3.84 7.15 -0.87
N ALA A 160 2.53 6.88 -0.82
CA ALA A 160 1.76 6.48 -2.00
C ALA A 160 1.26 7.68 -2.82
N GLY A 161 1.08 8.86 -2.19
CA GLY A 161 0.52 10.05 -2.83
C GLY A 161 1.32 10.52 -4.05
N SER A 162 2.61 10.77 -3.86
CA SER A 162 3.50 11.25 -4.94
C SER A 162 3.65 10.24 -6.07
N LEU A 163 3.74 8.94 -5.76
CA LEU A 163 3.74 7.87 -6.76
C LEU A 163 2.44 7.85 -7.57
N GLY A 164 1.29 7.99 -6.92
CA GLY A 164 0.00 8.10 -7.60
C GLY A 164 -0.06 9.30 -8.54
N GLY A 165 0.44 10.45 -8.10
CA GLY A 165 0.52 11.67 -8.91
C GLY A 165 1.41 11.48 -10.14
N LEU A 166 2.53 10.77 -9.98
CA LEU A 166 3.46 10.43 -11.06
C LEU A 166 2.81 9.53 -12.11
N PHE A 167 2.10 8.48 -11.70
CA PHE A 167 1.36 7.62 -12.61
C PHE A 167 0.24 8.38 -13.33
N ALA A 168 -0.52 9.22 -12.61
CA ALA A 168 -1.56 10.03 -13.22
C ALA A 168 -0.99 11.01 -14.25
N LEU A 169 0.15 11.64 -13.96
CA LEU A 169 0.85 12.52 -14.88
C LEU A 169 1.23 11.80 -16.18
N GLY A 170 1.81 10.59 -16.09
CA GLY A 170 2.18 9.80 -17.27
C GLY A 170 1.00 9.25 -18.07
N ILE A 171 -0.08 8.85 -17.40
CA ILE A 171 -1.26 8.26 -18.05
C ILE A 171 -2.13 9.33 -18.72
N PHE A 172 -2.37 10.45 -18.03
CA PHE A 172 -3.34 11.47 -18.45
C PHE A 172 -2.73 12.66 -19.17
N THR A 173 -1.40 12.79 -19.23
CA THR A 173 -0.75 13.93 -19.89
C THR A 173 0.33 13.45 -20.86
N ARG A 174 0.52 14.21 -21.96
CA ARG A 174 1.64 14.02 -22.90
C ARG A 174 2.77 15.03 -22.69
N LYS A 175 2.64 15.89 -21.68
CA LYS A 175 3.45 17.11 -21.55
C LYS A 175 4.68 16.93 -20.67
N ALA A 176 4.69 15.95 -19.76
CA ALA A 176 5.82 15.78 -18.85
C ALA A 176 6.87 14.83 -19.43
N ASN A 177 8.12 15.29 -19.49
CA ASN A 177 9.26 14.43 -19.76
C ASN A 177 9.77 13.74 -18.47
N GLY A 178 10.73 12.82 -18.60
CA GLY A 178 11.26 12.06 -17.46
C GLY A 178 11.87 12.93 -16.36
N SER A 179 12.55 14.03 -16.72
CA SER A 179 13.14 14.95 -15.74
C SER A 179 12.07 15.74 -14.99
N ALA A 180 11.06 16.26 -15.69
CA ALA A 180 9.92 16.94 -15.08
C ALA A 180 9.15 16.01 -14.13
N ALA A 181 8.97 14.75 -14.53
CA ALA A 181 8.34 13.72 -13.74
C ALA A 181 9.14 13.41 -12.44
N LEU A 182 10.47 13.32 -12.52
CA LEU A 182 11.33 13.13 -11.35
C LEU A 182 11.25 14.32 -10.38
N VAL A 183 11.39 15.55 -10.88
CA VAL A 183 11.30 16.76 -10.05
C VAL A 183 9.93 16.85 -9.38
N ALA A 184 8.86 16.53 -10.10
CA ALA A 184 7.50 16.48 -9.56
C ALA A 184 7.32 15.44 -8.45
N ALA A 185 7.88 14.23 -8.60
CA ALA A 185 7.83 13.19 -7.58
C ALA A 185 8.58 13.59 -6.30
N PHE A 186 9.74 14.24 -6.44
CA PHE A 186 10.48 14.81 -5.32
C PHE A 186 9.71 15.95 -4.65
N ALA A 187 9.16 16.89 -5.42
CA ALA A 187 8.37 18.00 -4.89
C ALA A 187 7.17 17.49 -4.07
N GLY A 188 6.39 16.54 -4.61
CA GLY A 188 5.28 15.94 -3.89
C GLY A 188 5.71 15.26 -2.58
N SER A 189 6.79 14.49 -2.61
CA SER A 189 7.32 13.81 -1.43
C SER A 189 7.84 14.79 -0.38
N VAL A 190 8.60 15.81 -0.79
CA VAL A 190 9.13 16.86 0.10
C VAL A 190 7.98 17.63 0.75
N THR A 191 6.97 18.06 -0.01
CA THR A 191 5.81 18.77 0.56
C THR A 191 5.13 17.96 1.64
N VAL A 192 4.88 16.68 1.40
CA VAL A 192 4.21 15.80 2.37
C VAL A 192 5.07 15.56 3.61
N VAL A 193 6.38 15.37 3.46
CA VAL A 193 7.32 15.25 4.58
C VAL A 193 7.40 16.56 5.38
N THR A 194 7.45 17.72 4.72
CA THR A 194 7.44 19.02 5.41
C THR A 194 6.17 19.22 6.22
N LEU A 195 5.00 18.94 5.65
CA LEU A 195 3.72 19.03 6.37
C LEU A 195 3.67 18.08 7.57
N PHE A 196 4.34 16.93 7.47
CA PHE A 196 4.45 16.00 8.58
C PHE A 196 5.40 16.52 9.68
N LEU A 197 6.54 17.11 9.31
CA LEU A 197 7.53 17.62 10.27
C LEU A 197 7.05 18.86 11.03
N ILE A 198 6.18 19.68 10.45
CA ILE A 198 5.60 20.86 11.11
C ILE A 198 4.33 20.53 11.93
N ASP A 199 4.00 19.24 12.06
CA ASP A 199 2.80 18.75 12.74
C ASP A 199 1.51 19.45 12.25
N ALA A 200 1.40 19.64 10.93
CA ALA A 200 0.20 20.23 10.35
C ALA A 200 -1.02 19.35 10.66
N PRO A 201 -2.21 19.94 10.92
CA PRO A 201 -3.43 19.21 11.26
C PRO A 201 -4.05 18.52 10.03
N VAL A 202 -3.30 17.61 9.43
CA VAL A 202 -3.59 16.90 8.18
C VAL A 202 -3.79 15.43 8.52
N THR A 203 -4.88 14.84 8.05
CA THR A 203 -5.16 13.42 8.27
C THR A 203 -4.35 12.55 7.31
N GLY A 204 -4.11 11.28 7.67
CA GLY A 204 -3.30 10.33 6.89
C GLY A 204 -3.59 10.31 5.38
N LEU A 205 -4.86 10.16 5.00
CA LEU A 205 -5.27 10.13 3.59
C LEU A 205 -5.12 11.49 2.89
N LEU A 206 -5.22 12.59 3.63
CA LEU A 206 -5.06 13.93 3.07
C LEU A 206 -3.59 14.19 2.70
N TYR A 207 -2.62 13.59 3.40
CA TYR A 207 -1.21 13.59 2.95
C TYR A 207 -1.05 12.93 1.57
N ALA A 208 -1.74 11.81 1.31
CA ALA A 208 -1.70 11.16 0.01
C ALA A 208 -2.30 12.08 -1.07
N PHE A 209 -3.44 12.72 -0.80
CA PHE A 209 -4.06 13.66 -1.74
C PHE A 209 -3.15 14.85 -2.04
N ILE A 210 -2.57 15.48 -1.02
CA ILE A 210 -1.64 16.61 -1.19
C ILE A 210 -0.41 16.18 -1.99
N GLY A 211 0.21 15.06 -1.65
CA GLY A 211 1.36 14.53 -2.39
C GLY A 211 1.04 14.23 -3.85
N PHE A 212 -0.15 13.66 -4.10
CA PHE A 212 -0.66 13.42 -5.44
C PHE A 212 -0.83 14.72 -6.22
N THR A 213 -1.56 15.70 -5.66
CA THR A 213 -1.86 16.96 -6.36
C THR A 213 -0.62 17.78 -6.60
N THR A 214 0.29 17.86 -5.61
CA THR A 214 1.54 18.60 -5.76
C THR A 214 2.40 17.97 -6.85
N CYS A 215 2.55 16.64 -6.84
CA CYS A 215 3.28 15.95 -7.90
C CYS A 215 2.65 16.21 -9.28
N PHE A 216 1.33 16.04 -9.41
CA PHE A 216 0.66 16.24 -10.68
C PHE A 216 0.77 17.68 -11.20
N ILE A 217 0.53 18.68 -10.36
CA ILE A 217 0.57 20.10 -10.74
C ILE A 217 1.99 20.54 -11.11
N VAL A 218 2.98 20.22 -10.28
CA VAL A 218 4.38 20.58 -10.55
C VAL A 218 4.85 19.92 -11.85
N GLY A 219 4.54 18.63 -12.03
CA GLY A 219 4.89 17.90 -13.26
C GLY A 219 4.21 18.45 -14.50
N PHE A 220 2.93 18.84 -14.40
CA PHE A 220 2.20 19.45 -15.51
C PHE A 220 2.76 20.82 -15.90
N ILE A 221 3.07 21.67 -14.91
CA ILE A 221 3.67 23.00 -15.13
C ILE A 221 5.05 22.85 -15.77
N LEU A 222 5.93 22.05 -15.18
CA LEU A 222 7.27 21.82 -15.72
C LEU A 222 7.24 21.20 -17.11
N GLY A 223 6.30 20.28 -17.36
CA GLY A 223 6.09 19.70 -18.68
C GLY A 223 5.66 20.69 -19.75
N CYS A 224 5.00 21.80 -19.38
CA CYS A 224 4.69 22.87 -20.34
C CYS A 224 5.94 23.64 -20.77
N PHE A 225 6.97 23.74 -19.91
CA PHE A 225 8.23 24.41 -20.23
C PHE A 225 9.29 23.46 -20.80
N LEU A 226 9.20 22.17 -20.48
CA LEU A 226 10.12 21.12 -20.89
C LEU A 226 9.35 19.99 -21.60
N PRO A 227 8.88 20.22 -22.84
CA PRO A 227 8.11 19.22 -23.55
C PRO A 227 8.97 17.96 -23.82
N PRO A 228 8.37 16.76 -23.73
CA PRO A 228 9.07 15.51 -24.04
C PRO A 228 9.28 15.36 -25.54
N ASP A 229 10.28 14.54 -25.88
CA ASP A 229 10.41 14.04 -27.25
C ASP A 229 9.24 13.09 -27.55
N ALA A 230 8.66 13.18 -28.75
CA ALA A 230 7.47 12.41 -29.14
C ALA A 230 7.72 10.89 -29.02
N ALA A 231 8.96 10.45 -29.25
CA ALA A 231 9.37 9.05 -29.06
C ALA A 231 9.28 8.60 -27.59
N GLN A 232 9.45 9.50 -26.63
CA GLN A 232 9.43 9.18 -25.20
C GLN A 232 8.01 8.99 -24.65
N VAL A 233 6.98 9.47 -25.34
CA VAL A 233 5.57 9.45 -24.87
C VAL A 233 4.70 8.47 -25.65
N LYS A 234 5.23 7.87 -26.71
CA LYS A 234 4.50 6.95 -27.59
C LYS A 234 4.09 5.70 -26.81
N GLY A 235 2.80 5.34 -26.86
CA GLY A 235 2.24 4.16 -26.18
C GLY A 235 2.15 4.25 -24.65
N LEU A 236 2.53 5.37 -24.02
CA LEU A 236 2.54 5.52 -22.56
C LEU A 236 1.31 6.21 -21.96
N SER A 237 0.63 7.06 -22.74
CA SER A 237 -0.55 7.80 -22.29
C SER A 237 -1.82 7.21 -22.90
N LEU A 238 -2.98 7.44 -22.25
CA LEU A 238 -4.28 6.98 -22.79
C LEU A 238 -4.55 7.48 -24.21
N THR A 239 -4.00 8.63 -24.55
CA THR A 239 -4.18 9.24 -25.86
C THR A 239 -3.17 8.71 -26.87
N THR A 240 -1.96 8.28 -26.47
CA THR A 240 -0.92 7.76 -27.39
C THR A 240 -0.92 6.23 -27.51
N LYS A 241 -1.88 5.54 -26.87
CA LYS A 241 -1.93 4.08 -26.82
C LYS A 241 -2.13 3.44 -28.21
N ASP A 242 -2.86 4.13 -29.08
CA ASP A 242 -3.25 3.65 -30.42
C ASP A 242 -2.44 4.34 -31.56
N ASP A 243 -1.47 5.20 -31.23
CA ASP A 243 -0.53 5.88 -32.16
C ASP A 243 0.71 5.00 -32.49
#